data_AF-A0A2J6H321-F1
#
_entry.id   AF-A0A2J6H321-F1
#
_cell.length_a   1.000
_cell.length_b   1.000
_cell.length_c   1.000
_cell.angle_alpha   90.00
_cell.angle_beta   90.00
_cell.angle_gamma   90.00
#
_symmetry.space_group_name_H-M   'P 1'
#
loop_
_entity.id
_entity.type
_entity.pdbx_description
1 polymer ?
#
loop_
_entity_poly.entity_id
_entity_poly.type
_entity_poly.pdbx_seq_one_letter_code
_entity_poly.pdbx_strand_id
1 'polypeptide(L)' 'KGTGFGLSGVQRRLYLIFARNDLMETHANDNIFTTIIKVPQL' A
#
# COMPACT_ATOMS: atom_id res chain seq x y z
N LYS A 1 -13.57 13.37 1.50
CA LYS A 1 -12.42 12.59 2.01
C LYS A 1 -12.29 11.32 1.16
N GLY A 2 -11.73 11.43 -0.04
CA GLY A 2 -11.54 10.30 -0.94
C GLY A 2 -10.06 9.94 -0.99
N THR A 3 -9.59 9.07 -0.10
CA THR A 3 -8.22 8.53 -0.11
C THR A 3 -8.15 7.13 -0.74
N GLY A 4 -9.28 6.61 -1.22
CA GLY A 4 -9.48 5.23 -1.65
C GLY A 4 -9.15 4.94 -3.12
N PHE A 5 -7.95 5.31 -3.59
CA PHE A 5 -7.43 4.97 -4.92
C PHE A 5 -7.16 3.45 -5.09
N GLY A 6 -8.10 2.56 -4.74
CA GLY A 6 -7.90 1.10 -4.80
C GLY A 6 -6.75 0.56 -3.95
N LEU A 7 -5.99 1.42 -3.26
CA LEU A 7 -4.81 1.11 -2.46
C LEU A 7 -5.18 0.25 -1.25
N SER A 8 -6.37 0.46 -0.67
CA SER A 8 -6.93 -0.45 0.35
C SER A 8 -7.14 -1.86 -0.19
N GLY A 9 -7.55 -2.00 -1.45
CA GLY A 9 -7.67 -3.29 -2.14
C GLY A 9 -6.31 -3.94 -2.40
N VAL A 10 -5.30 -3.15 -2.77
CA VAL A 10 -3.91 -3.64 -2.92
C VAL A 10 -3.34 -4.10 -1.58
N GLN A 11 -3.46 -3.28 -0.53
CA GLN A 11 -3.00 -3.61 0.83
C GLN A 11 -3.67 -4.88 1.34
N ARG A 12 -4.99 -5.04 1.12
CA ARG A 12 -5.72 -6.26 1.49
C ARG A 12 -5.19 -7.50 0.75
N ARG A 13 -4.90 -7.39 -0.55
CA ARG A 13 -4.32 -8.50 -1.32
C ARG A 13 -2.91 -8.85 -0.83
N LEU A 14 -2.06 -7.86 -0.58
CA LEU A 14 -0.72 -8.10 -0.02
C LEU A 14 -0.78 -8.81 1.34
N TYR A 15 -1.69 -8.38 2.23
CA TYR A 15 -1.91 -9.06 3.50
C TYR A 15 -2.35 -10.52 3.30
N LEU A 16 -3.24 -10.80 2.36
CA LEU A 16 -3.71 -12.18 2.14
C LEU A 16 -2.61 -13.11 1.60
N ILE A 17 -1.70 -12.58 0.78
CA ILE A 17 -0.62 -13.37 0.18
C ILE A 17 0.53 -13.56 1.15
N PHE A 18 0.88 -12.52 1.93
CA PHE A 18 2.11 -12.50 2.72
C PHE A 18 1.90 -12.44 4.24
N ALA A 19 0.64 -12.34 4.70
CA ALA A 19 0.28 -12.17 6.11
C ALA A 19 0.96 -10.98 6.81
N ARG A 20 1.33 -9.94 6.05
CA ARG A 20 2.06 -8.76 6.53
C ARG A 20 1.32 -7.46 6.21
N ASN A 21 1.37 -6.52 7.15
CA ASN A 21 0.74 -5.20 7.02
C ASN A 21 1.72 -4.08 6.63
N ASP A 22 3.02 -4.35 6.68
CA ASP A 22 4.10 -3.38 6.48
C ASP A 22 4.69 -3.39 5.05
N LEU A 23 4.01 -4.10 4.13
CA LEU A 23 4.42 -4.25 2.73
C LEU A 23 4.01 -3.08 1.84
N MET A 24 3.25 -2.13 2.38
CA MET A 24 2.74 -0.99 1.64
C MET A 24 2.70 0.23 2.55
N GLU A 25 3.29 1.32 2.07
CA GLU A 25 3.28 2.62 2.75
C GLU A 25 2.83 3.69 1.76
N THR A 26 2.07 4.67 2.23
CA THR A 26 1.58 5.76 1.40
C THR A 26 1.86 7.08 2.10
N HIS A 27 2.48 7.99 1.36
CA HIS A 27 2.79 9.35 1.78
C HIS A 27 2.08 10.33 0.85
N ALA A 28 1.42 11.31 1.44
CA ALA A 28 0.86 12.44 0.71
C ALA A 28 1.64 13.68 1.15
N ASN A 29 2.47 14.22 0.26
CA ASN A 29 3.20 15.46 0.51
C ASN A 29 2.85 16.47 -0.58
N ASP A 30 2.26 17.60 -0.20
CA ASP A 30 1.68 18.61 -1.08
C ASP A 30 0.75 17.98 -2.14
N ASN A 31 1.17 18.04 -3.42
CA ASN A 31 0.42 17.53 -4.56
C ASN A 31 0.96 16.17 -5.05
N ILE A 32 1.89 15.55 -4.32
CA ILE A 32 2.50 14.28 -4.67
C ILE A 32 2.00 13.19 -3.73
N PHE A 33 1.39 12.16 -4.31
CA PHE A 33 1.05 10.93 -3.63
C PHE A 33 2.08 9.86 -3.99
N THR A 34 2.89 9.47 -3.02
CA THR A 34 3.90 8.42 -3.17
C THR A 34 3.43 7.17 -2.45
N THR A 35 3.48 6.02 -3.14
CA THR A 35 3.21 4.72 -2.54
C THR A 35 4.45 3.84 -2.70
N ILE A 36 4.91 3.24 -1.62
CA ILE A 36 6.04 2.33 -1.59
C ILE A 36 5.49 0.93 -1.36
N ILE A 37 5.83 -0.02 -2.25
CA ILE A 37 5.49 -1.43 -2.12
C ILE A 37 6.76 -2.21 -1.85
N LYS A 38 6.81 -2.91 -0.73
CA LYS A 38 7.90 -3.85 -0.40
C LYS A 38 7.47 -5.23 -0.90
N VAL A 39 8.18 -5.79 -1.86
CA VAL A 39 7.91 -7.13 -2.40
C VAL A 39 8.81 -8.12 -1.68
N PRO A 40 8.27 -9.01 -0.82
CA PRO A 40 9.06 -10.09 -0.24
C PRO A 40 9.58 -10.98 -1.37
N GLN A 41 10.91 -11.10 -1.46
CA GLN A 41 11.52 -12.21 -2.16
C GLN A 41 11.47 -13.42 -1.22
N LEU A 42 11.32 -14.63 -1.77
CA LEU A 42 11.43 -15.88 -1.01
C LEU A 42 12.68 -15.88 -0.11
#